data_AF-A0A0B1Z4C4-F1
#
_entry.id   AF-A0A0B1Z4C4-F1
#
_cell.length_a   1.000
_cell.length_b   1.000
_cell.length_c   1.000
_cell.angle_alpha   90.00
_cell.angle_beta   90.00
_cell.angle_gamma   90.00
#
_symmetry.space_group_name_H-M   'P 1'
#
loop_
_entity.id
_entity.type
_entity.pdbx_description
1 polymer ?
#
loop_
_entity_poly.entity_id
_entity_poly.type
_entity_poly.pdbx_seq_one_letter_code
_entity_poly.pdbx_strand_id
1 'polypeptide(L)'
;MQMPLLDRTIRQLRARAFCHAAAEVSGYAHTPSAMAVPYRRLHPNMERDWAKQWRRAFGGTTIASGVREDFFSRFAVLESLFSNPLWRVMSESPVAGYWDQLADTIRVDDRPLDGASGKLTKCVFDRVDWSCFCIHLVLLRTRHRHFEIYRQWEAKNFVQALSWVSLQSPFVFIADAFIGPLQPLFCDMEVDFDLVRSTSWTALSRLQQENLRLLKLSSLAGWLSAQDQQLALLWWNLSPTQRYAELDRLYDCGDGKERLPDAMSNACYQAWRRKRQCWLDHPVALNGFNCGFPHEGLLYRAA
;
A
#
# COMPACT_ATOMS: atom_id res chain seq x y z
N MET A 1 -7.04 -12.95 18.52
CA MET A 1 -8.36 -13.04 17.87
C MET A 1 -8.22 -13.74 16.50
N GLN A 2 -9.15 -14.59 16.08
CA GLN A 2 -9.10 -15.25 14.77
C GLN A 2 -9.64 -14.32 13.68
N MET A 3 -8.86 -14.07 12.63
CA MET A 3 -9.27 -13.23 11.51
C MET A 3 -10.13 -14.01 10.49
N PRO A 4 -11.03 -13.34 9.74
CA PRO A 4 -11.94 -13.99 8.80
C PRO A 4 -11.19 -14.76 7.71
N LEU A 5 -11.89 -15.74 7.15
CA LEU A 5 -11.42 -16.44 5.96
C LEU A 5 -11.47 -15.50 4.76
N LEU A 6 -10.53 -15.69 3.84
CA LEU A 6 -10.51 -14.91 2.61
C LEU A 6 -11.61 -15.39 1.66
N ASP A 7 -12.45 -14.46 1.22
CA ASP A 7 -13.41 -14.75 0.15
C ASP A 7 -12.67 -15.04 -1.18
N ARG A 8 -13.43 -15.46 -2.20
CA ARG A 8 -12.85 -15.82 -3.50
C ARG A 8 -12.17 -14.62 -4.17
N THR A 9 -12.79 -13.45 -4.14
CA THR A 9 -12.30 -12.23 -4.79
C THR A 9 -11.00 -11.78 -4.18
N ILE A 10 -10.92 -11.70 -2.86
CA ILE A 10 -9.70 -11.28 -2.17
C ILE A 10 -8.58 -12.31 -2.30
N ARG A 11 -8.89 -13.62 -2.32
CA ARG A 11 -7.89 -14.65 -2.65
C ARG A 11 -7.28 -14.43 -4.04
N GLN A 12 -8.10 -14.06 -5.02
CA GLN A 12 -7.63 -13.78 -6.37
C GLN A 12 -6.76 -12.53 -6.41
N LEU A 13 -7.17 -11.44 -5.76
CA LEU A 13 -6.38 -10.21 -5.67
C LEU A 13 -5.02 -10.44 -5.02
N ARG A 14 -5.00 -11.15 -3.88
CA ARG A 14 -3.76 -11.50 -3.20
C ARG A 14 -2.82 -12.30 -4.10
N ALA A 15 -3.34 -13.26 -4.87
CA ALA A 15 -2.54 -14.04 -5.79
C ALA A 15 -1.95 -13.17 -6.92
N ARG A 16 -2.73 -12.22 -7.46
CA ARG A 16 -2.22 -11.27 -8.48
C ARG A 16 -1.15 -10.36 -7.90
N ALA A 17 -1.41 -9.75 -6.74
CA ALA A 17 -0.44 -8.90 -6.04
C ALA A 17 0.88 -9.64 -5.79
N PHE A 18 0.81 -10.89 -5.33
CA PHE A 18 1.98 -11.74 -5.16
C PHE A 18 2.75 -11.94 -6.47
N CYS A 19 2.06 -12.21 -7.59
CA CYS A 19 2.73 -12.39 -8.88
C CYS A 19 3.45 -11.13 -9.35
N HIS A 20 2.82 -9.96 -9.19
CA HIS A 20 3.42 -8.69 -9.57
C HIS A 20 4.62 -8.34 -8.67
N ALA A 21 4.51 -8.56 -7.36
CA ALA A 21 5.64 -8.39 -6.45
C ALA A 21 6.76 -9.38 -6.74
N ALA A 22 6.43 -10.64 -7.07
CA ALA A 22 7.42 -11.66 -7.43
C ALA A 22 8.18 -11.29 -8.71
N ALA A 23 7.51 -10.70 -9.69
CA ALA A 23 8.16 -10.18 -10.90
C ALA A 23 9.11 -9.03 -10.57
N GLU A 24 8.67 -8.10 -9.74
CA GLU A 24 9.47 -6.94 -9.32
C GLU A 24 10.73 -7.34 -8.56
N VAL A 25 10.62 -8.13 -7.48
CA VAL A 25 11.78 -8.58 -6.67
C VAL A 25 12.77 -9.40 -7.49
N SER A 26 12.30 -10.05 -8.56
CA SER A 26 13.13 -10.87 -9.44
C SER A 26 13.71 -10.08 -10.63
N GLY A 27 13.38 -8.79 -10.77
CA GLY A 27 13.81 -7.95 -11.89
C GLY A 27 13.22 -8.36 -13.24
N TYR A 28 12.07 -9.04 -13.25
CA TYR A 28 11.42 -9.50 -14.49
C TYR A 28 10.21 -8.63 -14.85
N ALA A 29 9.89 -8.62 -16.15
CA ALA A 29 8.67 -7.98 -16.61
C ALA A 29 7.43 -8.62 -15.95
N HIS A 30 6.42 -7.81 -15.67
CA HIS A 30 5.17 -8.20 -15.01
C HIS A 30 4.23 -9.01 -15.93
N THR A 31 4.74 -10.09 -16.52
CA THR A 31 3.99 -10.95 -17.43
C THR A 31 4.17 -12.43 -17.07
N PRO A 32 3.17 -13.29 -17.35
CA PRO A 32 3.28 -14.72 -17.09
C PRO A 32 4.50 -15.37 -17.77
N SER A 33 4.77 -15.00 -19.01
CA SER A 33 5.85 -15.58 -19.81
C SER A 33 7.23 -15.22 -19.26
N ALA A 34 7.42 -13.96 -18.84
CA ALA A 34 8.67 -13.49 -18.25
C ALA A 34 9.00 -14.20 -16.94
N MET A 35 7.99 -14.58 -16.16
CA MET A 35 8.19 -15.37 -14.92
C MET A 35 8.41 -16.86 -15.17
N ALA A 36 7.80 -17.43 -16.22
CA ALA A 36 7.88 -18.86 -16.50
C ALA A 36 9.28 -19.32 -16.94
N VAL A 37 9.95 -18.54 -17.78
CA VAL A 37 11.28 -18.87 -18.33
C VAL A 37 12.36 -19.04 -17.25
N PRO A 38 12.62 -18.06 -16.37
CA PRO A 38 13.64 -18.19 -15.33
C PRO A 38 13.27 -19.27 -14.32
N TYR A 39 11.99 -19.40 -13.97
CA TYR A 39 11.55 -20.43 -13.04
C TYR A 39 11.78 -21.85 -13.57
N ARG A 40 11.54 -22.08 -14.87
CA ARG A 40 11.88 -23.35 -15.54
C ARG A 40 13.38 -23.65 -15.50
N ARG A 41 14.24 -22.64 -15.65
CA ARG A 41 15.71 -22.80 -15.59
C ARG A 41 16.19 -23.17 -14.19
N LEU A 42 15.55 -22.63 -13.15
CA LEU A 42 15.86 -22.95 -11.76
C LEU A 42 15.38 -24.35 -11.36
N HIS A 43 14.34 -24.87 -12.01
CA HIS A 43 13.72 -26.16 -11.71
C HIS A 43 13.63 -27.05 -12.96
N PRO A 44 14.77 -27.43 -13.59
CA PRO A 44 14.79 -28.11 -14.89
C PRO A 44 14.18 -29.52 -14.84
N ASN A 45 14.20 -30.15 -13.67
CA ASN A 45 13.75 -31.53 -13.47
C ASN A 45 12.26 -31.64 -13.08
N MET A 46 11.56 -30.51 -12.97
CA MET A 46 10.12 -30.52 -12.70
C MET A 46 9.33 -30.51 -14.01
N GLU A 47 8.72 -31.64 -14.35
CA GLU A 47 7.78 -31.74 -15.47
C GLU A 47 6.47 -31.01 -15.15
N ARG A 48 6.48 -29.68 -15.26
CA ARG A 48 5.31 -28.83 -15.09
C ARG A 48 5.21 -27.81 -16.22
N ASP A 49 3.98 -27.56 -16.67
CA ASP A 49 3.68 -26.47 -17.58
C ASP A 49 3.71 -25.13 -16.82
N TRP A 50 4.93 -24.62 -16.62
CA TRP A 50 5.19 -23.36 -15.92
C TRP A 50 4.48 -22.17 -16.58
N ALA A 51 4.37 -22.15 -17.91
CA ALA A 51 3.69 -21.09 -18.64
C ALA A 51 2.19 -21.05 -18.28
N LYS A 52 1.52 -22.20 -18.28
CA LYS A 52 0.12 -22.32 -17.85
C LYS A 52 -0.05 -22.00 -16.37
N GLN A 53 0.87 -22.43 -15.50
CA GLN A 53 0.81 -22.12 -14.08
C GLN A 53 0.88 -20.61 -13.83
N TRP A 54 1.87 -19.92 -14.40
CA TRP A 54 2.00 -18.47 -14.26
C TRP A 54 0.84 -17.73 -14.89
N ARG A 55 0.33 -18.16 -16.05
CA ARG A 55 -0.87 -17.55 -16.65
C ARG A 55 -2.07 -17.60 -15.71
N ARG A 56 -2.30 -18.75 -15.08
CA ARG A 56 -3.36 -18.93 -14.08
C ARG A 56 -3.11 -18.07 -12.84
N ALA A 57 -1.86 -17.97 -12.38
CA ALA A 57 -1.47 -17.21 -11.21
C ALA A 57 -1.70 -15.70 -11.37
N PHE A 58 -1.24 -15.12 -12.48
CA PHE A 58 -1.55 -13.75 -12.87
C PHE A 58 -3.05 -13.52 -13.11
N GLY A 59 -3.81 -14.57 -13.45
CA GLY A 59 -5.27 -14.56 -13.47
C GLY A 59 -5.93 -14.50 -12.09
N GLY A 60 -5.17 -14.70 -11.00
CA GLY A 60 -5.66 -14.76 -9.62
C GLY A 60 -5.77 -16.17 -9.04
N THR A 61 -5.26 -17.20 -9.73
CA THR A 61 -5.19 -18.53 -9.12
C THR A 61 -4.09 -18.54 -8.06
N THR A 62 -4.38 -19.06 -6.87
CA THR A 62 -3.34 -19.20 -5.84
C THR A 62 -2.23 -20.11 -6.33
N ILE A 63 -0.98 -19.64 -6.27
CA ILE A 63 0.20 -20.41 -6.63
C ILE A 63 0.33 -21.61 -5.68
N ALA A 64 0.79 -22.75 -6.23
CA ALA A 64 1.06 -23.95 -5.45
C ALA A 64 2.02 -23.66 -4.28
N SER A 65 1.78 -24.28 -3.11
CA SER A 65 2.52 -23.99 -1.88
C SER A 65 4.03 -24.08 -2.05
N GLY A 66 4.55 -25.17 -2.62
CA GLY A 66 6.00 -25.35 -2.80
C GLY A 66 6.66 -24.28 -3.68
N VAL A 67 5.94 -23.75 -4.68
CA VAL A 67 6.46 -22.65 -5.51
C VAL A 67 6.48 -21.35 -4.72
N ARG A 68 5.42 -21.09 -3.96
CA ARG A 68 5.33 -19.92 -3.08
C ARG A 68 6.41 -19.95 -1.99
N GLU A 69 6.67 -21.11 -1.39
CA GLU A 69 7.69 -21.31 -0.36
C GLU A 69 9.11 -21.10 -0.91
N ASP A 70 9.42 -21.59 -2.12
CA ASP A 70 10.69 -21.28 -2.80
C ASP A 70 10.86 -19.76 -3.00
N PHE A 71 9.80 -19.04 -3.39
CA PHE A 71 9.83 -17.57 -3.46
C PHE A 71 10.03 -16.90 -2.11
N PHE A 72 9.36 -17.37 -1.04
CA PHE A 72 9.55 -16.84 0.31
C PHE A 72 11.00 -17.01 0.79
N SER A 73 11.63 -18.16 0.53
CA SER A 73 13.02 -18.39 0.91
C SER A 73 14.03 -17.47 0.21
N ARG A 74 13.67 -16.96 -0.97
CA ARG A 74 14.53 -16.05 -1.75
C ARG A 74 14.23 -14.58 -1.45
N PHE A 75 12.96 -14.27 -1.23
CA PHE A 75 12.45 -12.91 -1.08
C PHE A 75 11.45 -12.83 0.07
N ALA A 76 11.94 -12.61 1.29
CA ALA A 76 11.12 -12.55 2.51
C ALA A 76 9.99 -11.50 2.44
N VAL A 77 10.16 -10.44 1.65
CA VAL A 77 9.13 -9.41 1.43
C VAL A 77 7.83 -10.00 0.84
N LEU A 78 7.93 -11.08 0.05
CA LEU A 78 6.76 -11.74 -0.53
C LEU A 78 5.92 -12.46 0.52
N GLU A 79 6.56 -12.97 1.58
CA GLU A 79 5.85 -13.57 2.72
C GLU A 79 5.07 -12.51 3.48
N SER A 80 5.70 -11.36 3.77
CA SER A 80 5.05 -10.23 4.42
C SER A 80 3.82 -9.77 3.62
N LEU A 81 3.96 -9.60 2.30
CA LEU A 81 2.84 -9.29 1.42
C LEU A 81 1.74 -10.36 1.50
N PHE A 82 2.08 -11.64 1.36
CA PHE A 82 1.09 -12.71 1.30
C PHE A 82 0.34 -12.92 2.63
N SER A 83 1.01 -12.68 3.74
CA SER A 83 0.49 -12.86 5.10
C SER A 83 -0.12 -11.58 5.69
N ASN A 84 -0.05 -10.45 4.98
CA ASN A 84 -0.55 -9.17 5.47
C ASN A 84 -2.05 -9.24 5.87
N PRO A 85 -2.43 -8.69 7.04
CA PRO A 85 -3.82 -8.64 7.51
C PRO A 85 -4.79 -7.95 6.55
N LEU A 86 -4.31 -7.05 5.69
CA LEU A 86 -5.08 -6.34 4.68
C LEU A 86 -6.02 -7.28 3.92
N TRP A 87 -5.53 -8.43 3.47
CA TRP A 87 -6.36 -9.39 2.73
C TRP A 87 -7.58 -9.84 3.53
N ARG A 88 -7.41 -10.05 4.84
CA ARG A 88 -8.51 -10.49 5.70
C ARG A 88 -9.44 -9.33 6.03
N VAL A 89 -8.89 -8.13 6.23
CA VAL A 89 -9.67 -6.92 6.51
C VAL A 89 -10.50 -6.46 5.30
N MET A 90 -10.03 -6.72 4.08
CA MET A 90 -10.80 -6.47 2.85
C MET A 90 -11.94 -7.48 2.64
N SER A 91 -11.87 -8.65 3.28
CA SER A 91 -12.96 -9.63 3.21
C SER A 91 -14.12 -9.17 4.11
N GLU A 92 -15.34 -9.59 3.77
CA GLU A 92 -16.49 -9.39 4.66
C GLU A 92 -16.37 -10.26 5.91
N SER A 93 -16.82 -9.73 7.05
CA SER A 93 -16.94 -10.49 8.29
C SER A 93 -18.41 -10.57 8.67
N PRO A 94 -18.98 -11.78 8.85
CA PRO A 94 -20.36 -11.95 9.29
C PRO A 94 -20.53 -11.70 10.80
N VAL A 95 -19.44 -11.51 11.55
CA VAL A 95 -19.45 -11.44 13.01
C VAL A 95 -19.67 -10.00 13.49
N ALA A 96 -20.75 -9.78 14.22
CA ALA A 96 -21.05 -8.49 14.84
C ALA A 96 -19.93 -8.07 15.82
N GLY A 97 -19.56 -6.78 15.82
CA GLY A 97 -18.51 -6.24 16.70
C GLY A 97 -17.08 -6.69 16.37
N TYR A 98 -16.88 -7.48 15.31
CA TYR A 98 -15.55 -7.98 14.92
C TYR A 98 -14.54 -6.84 14.66
N TRP A 99 -14.97 -5.78 13.96
CA TRP A 99 -14.12 -4.64 13.64
C TRP A 99 -13.73 -3.82 14.87
N ASP A 100 -14.61 -3.78 15.87
CA ASP A 100 -14.35 -3.08 17.13
C ASP A 100 -13.27 -3.82 17.94
N GLN A 101 -13.43 -5.14 18.09
CA GLN A 101 -12.41 -5.98 18.73
C GLN A 101 -11.08 -5.92 17.98
N LEU A 102 -11.11 -5.85 16.64
CA LEU A 102 -9.91 -5.73 15.83
C LEU A 102 -9.24 -4.36 16.04
N ALA A 103 -10.01 -3.27 16.10
CA ALA A 103 -9.52 -1.93 16.37
C ALA A 103 -8.83 -1.83 17.74
N ASP A 104 -9.37 -2.51 18.76
CA ASP A 104 -8.77 -2.60 20.10
C ASP A 104 -7.41 -3.30 20.10
N THR A 105 -7.03 -4.02 19.05
CA THR A 105 -5.71 -4.65 18.90
C THR A 105 -4.68 -3.78 18.19
N ILE A 106 -5.05 -2.59 17.71
CA ILE A 106 -4.11 -1.68 17.06
C ILE A 106 -3.07 -1.23 18.09
N ARG A 107 -1.79 -1.43 17.77
CA ARG A 107 -0.67 -0.98 18.59
C ARG A 107 0.29 -0.14 17.76
N VAL A 108 0.86 0.87 18.40
CA VAL A 108 1.95 1.69 17.86
C VAL A 108 3.01 1.71 18.95
N ASP A 109 4.19 1.14 18.69
CA ASP A 109 5.23 0.98 19.70
C ASP A 109 4.69 0.28 20.97
N ASP A 110 4.02 -0.86 20.75
CA ASP A 110 3.34 -1.70 21.76
C ASP A 110 2.28 -1.00 22.63
N ARG A 111 1.89 0.24 22.27
CA ARG A 111 0.89 1.04 22.99
C ARG A 111 -0.39 1.18 22.17
N PRO A 112 -1.57 1.30 22.82
CA PRO A 112 -2.80 1.60 22.10
C PRO A 112 -2.72 2.99 21.44
N LEU A 113 -3.62 3.26 20.49
CA LEU A 113 -3.76 4.60 19.93
C LEU A 113 -4.05 5.61 21.05
N ASP A 114 -3.36 6.74 21.00
CA ASP A 114 -3.63 7.89 21.86
C ASP A 114 -4.78 8.71 21.29
N GLY A 115 -5.27 9.74 21.98
CA GLY A 115 -6.37 10.56 21.48
C GLY A 115 -6.12 11.16 20.08
N ALA A 116 -7.16 11.69 19.43
CA ALA A 116 -7.15 12.09 18.02
C ALA A 116 -5.97 12.98 17.54
N SER A 117 -5.45 13.86 18.41
CA SER A 117 -4.33 14.76 18.10
C SER A 117 -2.97 14.25 18.59
N GLY A 118 -2.96 13.04 19.16
CA GLY A 118 -1.82 12.39 19.75
C GLY A 118 -0.76 11.98 18.73
N LYS A 119 0.44 11.69 19.25
CA LYS A 119 1.60 11.38 18.43
C LYS A 119 1.45 10.02 17.76
N LEU A 120 0.92 9.02 18.48
CA LEU A 120 0.79 7.65 17.97
C LEU A 120 -0.26 7.58 16.87
N THR A 121 -1.38 8.28 17.06
CA THR A 121 -2.44 8.43 16.05
C THR A 121 -1.91 9.08 14.77
N LYS A 122 -1.15 10.16 14.89
CA LYS A 122 -0.49 10.79 13.73
C LYS A 122 0.48 9.81 13.04
N CYS A 123 1.23 9.01 13.79
CA CYS A 123 2.12 8.02 13.18
C CYS A 123 1.37 7.02 12.29
N VAL A 124 0.12 6.67 12.61
CA VAL A 124 -0.72 5.80 11.77
C VAL A 124 -1.30 6.57 10.59
N PHE A 125 -1.89 7.74 10.81
CA PHE A 125 -2.55 8.52 9.75
C PHE A 125 -1.60 9.11 8.71
N ASP A 126 -0.33 9.25 9.08
CA ASP A 126 0.74 9.65 8.18
C ASP A 126 1.20 8.49 7.26
N ARG A 127 0.75 7.23 7.48
CA ARG A 127 1.19 6.02 6.76
C ARG A 127 0.22 5.58 5.67
N VAL A 128 0.27 6.24 4.51
CA VAL A 128 -0.48 5.82 3.31
C VAL A 128 0.20 4.73 2.48
N ASP A 129 0.93 3.81 3.11
CA ASP A 129 1.48 2.65 2.44
C ASP A 129 0.59 1.42 2.57
N TRP A 130 0.67 0.51 1.58
CA TRP A 130 -0.21 -0.65 1.55
C TRP A 130 -0.08 -1.57 2.78
N SER A 131 1.11 -1.62 3.41
CA SER A 131 1.35 -2.54 4.53
C SER A 131 0.58 -2.12 5.79
N CYS A 132 0.39 -0.81 5.97
CA CYS A 132 -0.39 -0.21 7.06
C CYS A 132 -1.86 0.03 6.69
N PHE A 133 -2.23 -0.09 5.40
CA PHE A 133 -3.59 0.19 4.93
C PHE A 133 -4.71 -0.63 5.60
N CYS A 134 -4.38 -1.81 6.13
CA CYS A 134 -5.32 -2.60 6.92
C CYS A 134 -5.85 -1.87 8.16
N ILE A 135 -5.02 -1.03 8.81
CA ILE A 135 -5.41 -0.24 9.98
C ILE A 135 -6.48 0.79 9.61
N HIS A 136 -6.27 1.50 8.51
CA HIS A 136 -7.22 2.49 7.98
C HIS A 136 -8.58 1.86 7.72
N LEU A 137 -8.62 0.68 7.10
CA LEU A 137 -9.86 -0.05 6.86
C LEU A 137 -10.55 -0.51 8.15
N VAL A 138 -9.80 -0.92 9.17
CA VAL A 138 -10.38 -1.30 10.48
C VAL A 138 -11.00 -0.08 11.17
N LEU A 139 -10.27 1.04 11.21
CA LEU A 139 -10.74 2.30 11.80
C LEU A 139 -11.94 2.91 11.05
N LEU A 140 -12.05 2.64 9.74
CA LEU A 140 -13.21 3.03 8.96
C LEU A 140 -14.45 2.18 9.31
N ARG A 141 -14.26 0.87 9.57
CA ARG A 141 -15.35 -0.10 9.78
C ARG A 141 -15.83 -0.24 11.22
N THR A 142 -15.04 0.16 12.21
CA THR A 142 -15.43 0.13 13.63
C THR A 142 -16.66 1.00 13.87
N ARG A 143 -17.57 0.54 14.72
CA ARG A 143 -18.77 1.26 15.15
C ARG A 143 -18.68 1.70 16.62
N HIS A 144 -17.68 1.23 17.35
CA HIS A 144 -17.49 1.61 18.75
C HIS A 144 -17.21 3.11 18.90
N ARG A 145 -17.84 3.75 19.89
CA ARG A 145 -17.78 5.21 20.11
C ARG A 145 -16.38 5.71 20.43
N HIS A 146 -15.55 4.89 21.09
CA HIS A 146 -14.15 5.22 21.35
C HIS A 146 -13.39 5.57 20.07
N PHE A 147 -13.75 4.94 18.93
CA PHE A 147 -13.07 5.14 17.66
C PHE A 147 -13.73 6.19 16.74
N GLU A 148 -14.73 6.92 17.24
CA GLU A 148 -15.54 7.84 16.42
C GLU A 148 -14.69 8.90 15.69
N ILE A 149 -13.74 9.53 16.38
CA ILE A 149 -12.92 10.59 15.78
C ILE A 149 -11.99 10.02 14.69
N TYR A 150 -11.43 8.83 14.90
CA TYR A 150 -10.58 8.17 13.91
C TYR A 150 -11.40 7.81 12.67
N ARG A 151 -12.60 7.25 12.85
CA ARG A 151 -13.51 6.94 11.75
C ARG A 151 -13.90 8.18 10.96
N GLN A 152 -14.20 9.30 11.61
CA GLN A 152 -14.50 10.57 10.94
C GLN A 152 -13.31 11.08 10.14
N TRP A 153 -12.10 11.00 10.70
CA TRP A 153 -10.88 11.37 9.99
C TRP A 153 -10.66 10.47 8.77
N GLU A 154 -10.79 9.14 8.93
CA GLU A 154 -10.66 8.18 7.84
C GLU A 154 -11.70 8.46 6.75
N ALA A 155 -12.98 8.59 7.10
CA ALA A 155 -14.05 8.88 6.13
C ALA A 155 -13.75 10.12 5.27
N LYS A 156 -13.14 11.16 5.86
CA LYS A 156 -12.74 12.39 5.14
C LYS A 156 -11.53 12.19 4.24
N ASN A 157 -10.55 11.38 4.65
CA ASN A 157 -9.25 11.26 3.97
C ASN A 157 -9.10 9.98 3.14
N PHE A 158 -10.01 9.02 3.28
CA PHE A 158 -9.87 7.66 2.75
C PHE A 158 -9.63 7.63 1.24
N VAL A 159 -10.41 8.37 0.46
CA VAL A 159 -10.25 8.39 -1.01
C VAL A 159 -8.87 8.93 -1.41
N GLN A 160 -8.36 9.93 -0.70
CA GLN A 160 -7.01 10.44 -0.97
C GLN A 160 -5.94 9.43 -0.55
N ALA A 161 -6.06 8.82 0.63
CA ALA A 161 -5.15 7.75 1.07
C ALA A 161 -5.15 6.56 0.09
N LEU A 162 -6.33 6.09 -0.33
CA LEU A 162 -6.51 5.03 -1.30
C LEU A 162 -5.88 5.38 -2.66
N SER A 163 -5.98 6.65 -3.09
CA SER A 163 -5.35 7.11 -4.33
C SER A 163 -3.82 6.99 -4.29
N TRP A 164 -3.20 7.07 -3.12
CA TRP A 164 -1.76 6.83 -2.95
C TRP A 164 -1.43 5.34 -2.83
N VAL A 165 -2.16 4.61 -1.98
CA VAL A 165 -1.94 3.17 -1.75
C VAL A 165 -2.07 2.36 -3.04
N SER A 166 -3.06 2.69 -3.87
CA SER A 166 -3.32 1.99 -5.14
C SER A 166 -2.24 2.20 -6.21
N LEU A 167 -1.36 3.20 -6.06
CA LEU A 167 -0.28 3.50 -7.00
C LEU A 167 1.06 2.90 -6.60
N GLN A 168 1.11 2.20 -5.47
CA GLN A 168 2.31 1.56 -4.96
C GLN A 168 2.40 0.13 -5.47
N SER A 169 3.59 -0.35 -5.75
CA SER A 169 3.82 -1.74 -6.11
C SER A 169 3.56 -2.65 -4.89
N PRO A 170 2.85 -3.78 -5.08
CA PRO A 170 2.37 -4.34 -6.35
C PRO A 170 0.96 -3.90 -6.77
N PHE A 171 0.32 -3.00 -6.04
CA PHE A 171 -1.08 -2.63 -6.23
C PHE A 171 -1.33 -1.80 -7.48
N VAL A 172 -0.34 -1.04 -7.95
CA VAL A 172 -0.45 -0.28 -9.22
C VAL A 172 -0.84 -1.17 -10.40
N PHE A 173 -0.44 -2.45 -10.39
CA PHE A 173 -0.76 -3.41 -11.45
C PHE A 173 -2.13 -4.06 -11.32
N ILE A 174 -2.77 -3.90 -10.15
CA ILE A 174 -4.08 -4.49 -9.84
C ILE A 174 -5.08 -3.43 -9.33
N ALA A 175 -4.79 -2.15 -9.53
CA ALA A 175 -5.48 -1.04 -8.87
C ALA A 175 -7.01 -1.10 -9.07
N ASP A 176 -7.46 -1.28 -10.31
CA ASP A 176 -8.89 -1.37 -10.63
C ASP A 176 -9.59 -2.51 -9.89
N ALA A 177 -8.93 -3.68 -9.85
CA ALA A 177 -9.47 -4.87 -9.19
C ALA A 177 -9.38 -4.75 -7.66
N PHE A 178 -8.38 -4.03 -7.14
CA PHE A 178 -8.18 -3.75 -5.72
C PHE A 178 -9.21 -2.77 -5.17
N ILE A 179 -9.61 -1.77 -5.96
CA ILE A 179 -10.59 -0.75 -5.59
C ILE A 179 -12.01 -1.33 -5.50
N GLY A 180 -12.38 -2.23 -6.42
CA GLY A 180 -13.74 -2.77 -6.52
C GLY A 180 -14.33 -3.28 -5.18
N PRO A 181 -13.66 -4.17 -4.44
CA PRO A 181 -14.15 -4.66 -3.15
C PRO A 181 -14.22 -3.59 -2.04
N LEU A 182 -13.51 -2.47 -2.18
CA LEU A 182 -13.48 -1.41 -1.16
C LEU A 182 -14.65 -0.42 -1.31
N GLN A 183 -15.23 -0.32 -2.50
CA GLN A 183 -16.29 0.64 -2.78
C GLN A 183 -17.56 0.41 -1.93
N PRO A 184 -18.10 -0.83 -1.78
CA PRO A 184 -19.29 -1.07 -0.96
C PRO A 184 -19.07 -0.71 0.52
N LEU A 185 -17.85 -0.93 1.04
CA LEU A 185 -17.50 -0.63 2.43
C LEU A 185 -17.71 0.85 2.80
N PHE A 186 -17.76 1.74 1.81
CA PHE A 186 -17.98 3.16 1.99
C PHE A 186 -19.43 3.59 1.73
N CYS A 187 -20.15 2.86 0.86
CA CYS A 187 -21.58 3.11 0.62
C CYS A 187 -22.46 2.73 1.82
N ASP A 188 -22.04 1.74 2.61
CA ASP A 188 -22.77 1.25 3.79
C ASP A 188 -22.45 2.03 5.08
N MET A 189 -21.65 3.08 4.99
CA MET A 189 -21.35 3.94 6.13
C MET A 189 -22.47 4.96 6.32
N GLU A 190 -23.27 4.80 7.38
CA GLU A 190 -24.11 5.85 7.97
C GLU A 190 -23.23 6.94 8.63
N VAL A 191 -22.26 7.48 7.88
CA VAL A 191 -21.53 8.67 8.28
C VAL A 191 -22.34 9.84 7.78
N ASP A 192 -22.63 10.79 8.67
CA ASP A 192 -23.38 12.00 8.40
C ASP A 192 -22.98 12.58 7.02
N PHE A 193 -23.92 12.48 6.06
CA PHE A 193 -23.64 12.61 4.63
C PHE A 193 -23.01 13.97 4.29
N ASP A 194 -23.22 14.99 5.12
CA ASP A 194 -22.64 16.32 4.95
C ASP A 194 -21.12 16.37 5.17
N LEU A 195 -20.53 15.46 5.96
CA LEU A 195 -19.07 15.39 6.16
C LEU A 195 -18.34 14.66 5.02
N VAL A 196 -19.01 13.75 4.32
CA VAL A 196 -18.44 12.87 3.28
C VAL A 196 -18.34 13.56 1.91
N ARG A 197 -19.03 14.70 1.74
CA ARG A 197 -19.09 15.43 0.44
C ARG A 197 -17.74 15.94 -0.07
N SER A 198 -16.69 16.04 0.75
CA SER A 198 -15.43 16.66 0.31
C SER A 198 -14.54 15.79 -0.58
N THR A 199 -14.75 14.47 -0.62
CA THR A 199 -13.87 13.53 -1.35
C THR A 199 -14.69 12.37 -1.90
N SER A 200 -15.52 12.70 -2.89
CA SER A 200 -16.32 11.72 -3.63
C SER A 200 -15.43 10.66 -4.29
N TRP A 201 -15.86 9.39 -4.27
CA TRP A 201 -15.29 8.29 -5.07
C TRP A 201 -15.11 8.66 -6.55
N THR A 202 -15.94 9.55 -7.07
CA THR A 202 -15.83 10.07 -8.44
C THR A 202 -14.53 10.84 -8.69
N ALA A 203 -13.86 11.33 -7.66
CA ALA A 203 -12.56 12.00 -7.75
C ALA A 203 -11.37 11.04 -7.75
N LEU A 204 -11.55 9.75 -7.41
CA LEU A 204 -10.45 8.80 -7.22
C LEU A 204 -9.58 8.68 -8.47
N SER A 205 -10.17 8.49 -9.66
CA SER A 205 -9.42 8.37 -10.90
C SER A 205 -8.61 9.63 -11.23
N ARG A 206 -9.17 10.82 -10.96
CA ARG A 206 -8.46 12.09 -11.15
C ARG A 206 -7.28 12.20 -10.19
N LEU A 207 -7.49 11.90 -8.91
CA LEU A 207 -6.42 11.91 -7.88
C LEU A 207 -5.31 10.91 -8.22
N GLN A 208 -5.66 9.70 -8.67
CA GLN A 208 -4.68 8.71 -9.10
C GLN A 208 -3.85 9.19 -10.29
N GLN A 209 -4.47 9.85 -11.28
CA GLN A 209 -3.74 10.42 -12.41
C GLN A 209 -2.79 11.54 -11.99
N GLU A 210 -3.23 12.44 -11.11
CA GLU A 210 -2.41 13.52 -10.55
C GLU A 210 -1.22 12.94 -9.76
N ASN A 211 -1.49 12.02 -8.83
CA ASN A 211 -0.47 11.37 -8.02
C ASN A 211 0.51 10.54 -8.86
N LEU A 212 0.03 9.82 -9.88
CA LEU A 212 0.90 9.05 -10.78
C LEU A 212 1.86 9.95 -11.55
N ARG A 213 1.41 11.13 -11.98
CA ARG A 213 2.30 12.13 -12.62
C ARG A 213 3.38 12.57 -11.64
N LEU A 214 3.03 12.86 -10.39
CA LEU A 214 4.00 13.24 -9.36
C LEU A 214 5.02 12.14 -9.09
N LEU A 215 4.56 10.88 -8.91
CA LEU A 215 5.45 9.74 -8.71
C LEU A 215 6.43 9.57 -9.88
N LYS A 216 5.95 9.71 -11.12
CA LYS A 216 6.81 9.63 -12.31
C LYS A 216 7.86 10.74 -12.35
N LEU A 217 7.47 11.99 -12.08
CA LEU A 217 8.40 13.11 -12.08
C LEU A 217 9.46 12.97 -10.98
N SER A 218 9.05 12.65 -9.75
CA SER A 218 9.98 12.42 -8.64
C SER A 218 10.89 11.21 -8.89
N SER A 219 10.38 10.16 -9.52
CA SER A 219 11.17 8.99 -9.92
C SER A 219 12.22 9.34 -10.98
N LEU A 220 11.86 10.12 -12.01
CA LEU A 220 12.80 10.60 -13.03
C LEU A 220 13.89 11.50 -12.44
N ALA A 221 13.54 12.28 -11.42
CA ALA A 221 14.47 13.10 -10.66
C ALA A 221 15.38 12.28 -9.72
N GLY A 222 15.19 10.95 -9.64
CA GLY A 222 15.94 10.05 -8.76
C GLY A 222 15.61 10.22 -7.27
N TRP A 223 14.51 10.88 -6.92
CA TRP A 223 14.14 11.10 -5.52
C TRP A 223 13.89 9.77 -4.81
N LEU A 224 14.49 9.60 -3.63
CA LEU A 224 14.34 8.39 -2.80
C LEU A 224 14.60 7.08 -3.57
N SER A 225 15.57 7.10 -4.49
CA SER A 225 15.88 5.95 -5.36
C SER A 225 14.69 5.46 -6.19
N ALA A 226 13.77 6.35 -6.55
CA ALA A 226 12.56 6.04 -7.32
C ALA A 226 11.61 5.02 -6.67
N GLN A 227 11.67 4.82 -5.34
CA GLN A 227 10.77 3.90 -4.64
C GLN A 227 9.38 4.52 -4.45
N ASP A 228 8.39 4.00 -5.18
CA ASP A 228 7.03 4.52 -5.24
C ASP A 228 6.34 4.61 -3.86
N GLN A 229 6.49 3.62 -2.99
CA GLN A 229 5.96 3.63 -1.62
C GLN A 229 6.55 4.78 -0.80
N GLN A 230 7.87 5.01 -0.88
CA GLN A 230 8.51 6.10 -0.15
C GLN A 230 8.11 7.46 -0.72
N LEU A 231 8.01 7.58 -2.05
CA LEU A 231 7.58 8.79 -2.71
C LEU A 231 6.11 9.13 -2.37
N ALA A 232 5.23 8.13 -2.32
CA ALA A 232 3.83 8.32 -1.91
C ALA A 232 3.75 8.82 -0.46
N LEU A 233 4.49 8.19 0.46
CA LEU A 233 4.59 8.62 1.85
C LEU A 233 5.15 10.04 1.97
N LEU A 234 6.17 10.39 1.19
CA LEU A 234 6.72 11.74 1.15
C LEU A 234 5.63 12.75 0.80
N TRP A 235 5.00 12.60 -0.37
CA TRP A 235 4.02 13.55 -0.90
C TRP A 235 2.79 13.71 0.00
N TRP A 236 2.35 12.61 0.63
CA TRP A 236 1.29 12.63 1.63
C TRP A 236 1.61 13.53 2.82
N ASN A 237 2.87 13.49 3.28
CA ASN A 237 3.31 14.12 4.52
C ASN A 237 3.87 15.54 4.35
N LEU A 238 3.98 16.04 3.12
CA LEU A 238 4.36 17.44 2.90
C LEU A 238 3.24 18.39 3.31
N SER A 239 3.60 19.47 4.01
CA SER A 239 2.67 20.58 4.22
C SER A 239 2.32 21.24 2.88
N PRO A 240 1.19 21.97 2.78
CA PRO A 240 0.83 22.68 1.55
C PRO A 240 1.97 23.57 1.02
N THR A 241 2.61 24.34 1.91
CA THR A 241 3.75 25.21 1.55
C THR A 241 4.93 24.43 1.00
N GLN A 242 5.28 23.29 1.61
CA GLN A 242 6.36 22.42 1.12
C GLN A 242 5.98 21.82 -0.23
N ARG A 243 4.75 21.35 -0.38
CA ARG A 243 4.24 20.77 -1.62
C ARG A 243 4.34 21.78 -2.76
N TYR A 244 3.87 23.01 -2.59
CA TYR A 244 3.99 24.05 -3.62
C TYR A 244 5.44 24.30 -4.01
N ALA A 245 6.33 24.50 -3.03
CA ALA A 245 7.75 24.75 -3.31
C ALA A 245 8.45 23.60 -4.05
N GLU A 246 8.12 22.34 -3.74
CA GLU A 246 8.68 21.17 -4.42
C GLU A 246 8.03 20.92 -5.78
N LEU A 247 6.74 21.26 -5.96
CA LEU A 247 6.08 21.23 -7.26
C LEU A 247 6.72 22.24 -8.22
N ASP A 248 6.95 23.47 -7.77
CA ASP A 248 7.63 24.48 -8.58
C ASP A 248 8.98 23.93 -9.05
N ARG A 249 9.80 23.33 -8.18
CA ARG A 249 11.08 22.70 -8.59
C ARG A 249 10.94 21.57 -9.61
N LEU A 250 9.91 20.75 -9.51
CA LEU A 250 9.69 19.65 -10.44
C LEU A 250 9.13 20.08 -11.79
N TYR A 251 8.39 21.20 -11.82
CA TYR A 251 7.70 21.71 -13.00
C TYR A 251 8.36 22.94 -13.63
N ASP A 252 9.32 23.59 -12.97
CA ASP A 252 10.10 24.74 -13.49
C ASP A 252 11.14 24.27 -14.52
N CYS A 253 10.61 23.61 -15.56
CA CYS A 253 11.26 23.29 -16.80
C CYS A 253 11.26 24.55 -17.66
N GLY A 254 12.23 25.43 -17.43
CA GLY A 254 12.42 26.64 -18.22
C GLY A 254 12.38 26.38 -19.74
N ASP A 255 11.78 27.32 -20.47
CA ASP A 255 11.55 27.34 -21.91
C ASP A 255 12.57 26.54 -22.75
N GLY A 256 12.16 25.36 -23.22
CA GLY A 256 12.64 24.80 -24.48
C GLY A 256 13.87 23.88 -24.46
N LYS A 257 14.35 23.39 -23.31
CA LYS A 257 15.34 22.29 -23.29
C LYS A 257 14.87 21.16 -22.37
N GLU A 258 15.08 19.92 -22.81
CA GLU A 258 14.85 18.66 -22.05
C GLU A 258 15.74 18.61 -20.80
N ARG A 259 15.41 19.43 -19.80
CA ARG A 259 16.09 19.42 -18.51
C ARG A 259 15.43 18.34 -17.66
N LEU A 260 16.23 17.43 -17.11
CA LEU A 260 15.77 16.48 -16.11
C LEU A 260 15.22 17.25 -14.90
N PRO A 261 14.17 16.76 -14.23
CA PRO A 261 13.62 17.45 -13.06
C PRO A 261 14.67 17.56 -11.96
N ASP A 262 14.62 18.66 -11.20
CA ASP A 262 15.63 18.97 -10.19
C ASP A 262 15.65 17.95 -9.03
N ALA A 263 16.82 17.82 -8.40
CA ALA A 263 16.97 17.05 -7.18
C ALA A 263 16.14 17.64 -6.02
N MET A 264 15.74 16.76 -5.09
CA MET A 264 14.96 17.13 -3.91
C MET A 264 15.68 18.19 -3.08
N SER A 265 14.95 19.19 -2.61
CA SER A 265 15.55 20.19 -1.72
C SER A 265 16.06 19.54 -0.43
N ASN A 266 17.16 20.07 0.12
CA ASN A 266 17.69 19.57 1.40
C ASN A 266 16.65 19.70 2.53
N ALA A 267 15.84 20.78 2.53
CA ALA A 267 14.79 20.96 3.53
C ALA A 267 13.71 19.87 3.45
N CYS A 268 13.26 19.51 2.24
CA CYS A 268 12.35 18.40 2.00
C CYS A 268 12.97 17.07 2.42
N TYR A 269 14.22 16.82 2.06
CA TYR A 269 14.94 15.60 2.44
C TYR A 269 15.09 15.45 3.96
N GLN A 270 15.43 16.52 4.70
CA GLN A 270 15.50 16.47 6.15
C GLN A 270 14.11 16.27 6.80
N ALA A 271 13.05 16.85 6.22
CA ALA A 271 11.68 16.61 6.68
C ALA A 271 11.30 15.12 6.50
N TRP A 272 11.59 14.55 5.34
CA TRP A 272 11.42 13.12 5.05
C TRP A 272 12.16 12.25 6.06
N ARG A 273 13.47 12.50 6.28
CA ARG A 273 14.29 11.70 7.20
C ARG A 273 13.73 11.69 8.62
N ARG A 274 13.26 12.84 9.12
CA ARG A 274 12.64 12.94 10.45
C ARG A 274 11.34 12.14 10.54
N LYS A 275 10.49 12.23 9.51
CA LYS A 275 9.24 11.44 9.44
C LYS A 275 9.52 9.94 9.35
N ARG A 276 10.44 9.55 8.47
CA ARG A 276 10.90 8.17 8.33
C ARG A 276 11.41 7.60 9.65
N GLN A 277 12.28 8.33 10.34
CA GLN A 277 12.79 7.89 11.64
C GLN A 277 11.66 7.71 12.66
N CYS A 278 10.71 8.65 12.71
CA CYS A 278 9.55 8.56 13.58
C CYS A 278 8.73 7.27 13.36
N TRP A 279 8.56 6.82 12.11
CA TRP A 279 7.86 5.56 11.83
C TRP A 279 8.68 4.31 12.17
N LEU A 280 10.01 4.38 12.01
CA LEU A 280 10.90 3.29 12.40
C LEU A 280 10.95 3.11 13.92
N ASP A 281 10.92 4.22 14.66
CA ASP A 281 10.88 4.22 16.13
C ASP A 281 9.51 3.83 16.68
N HIS A 282 8.46 3.88 15.86
CA HIS A 282 7.08 3.61 16.25
C HIS A 282 6.41 2.59 15.32
N PRO A 283 6.80 1.30 15.40
CA PRO A 283 6.23 0.25 14.56
C PRO A 283 4.74 0.10 14.84
N VAL A 284 3.97 -0.09 13.77
CA VAL A 284 2.51 -0.26 13.84
C VAL A 284 2.18 -1.74 13.75
N ALA A 285 1.26 -2.22 14.58
CA ALA A 285 0.81 -3.59 14.57
C ALA A 285 -0.70 -3.73 14.67
N LEU A 286 -1.23 -4.80 14.08
CA LEU A 286 -2.64 -5.18 14.12
C LEU A 286 -2.76 -6.64 14.55
N ASN A 287 -3.43 -6.91 15.67
CA ASN A 287 -3.62 -8.28 16.20
C ASN A 287 -2.30 -9.07 16.26
N GLY A 288 -1.23 -8.41 16.72
CA GLY A 288 0.12 -8.97 16.82
C GLY A 288 0.91 -9.07 15.50
N PHE A 289 0.31 -8.73 14.36
CA PHE A 289 1.03 -8.65 13.08
C PHE A 289 1.68 -7.28 12.91
N ASN A 290 2.98 -7.25 12.63
CA ASN A 290 3.70 -6.01 12.36
C ASN A 290 3.39 -5.48 10.95
N CYS A 291 2.72 -4.34 10.87
CA CYS A 291 2.50 -3.58 9.63
C CYS A 291 3.77 -2.81 9.27
N GLY A 292 4.80 -3.56 8.86
CA GLY A 292 6.18 -3.11 8.71
C GLY A 292 6.36 -1.80 7.94
N PHE A 293 7.51 -1.15 8.10
CA PHE A 293 7.82 0.04 7.29
C PHE A 293 8.41 -0.38 5.94
N PRO A 294 8.09 0.30 4.82
CA PRO A 294 8.78 0.06 3.54
C PRO A 294 10.30 0.12 3.70
N HIS A 295 10.96 -1.03 3.56
CA HIS A 295 12.41 -1.09 3.72
C HIS A 295 13.13 -0.53 2.49
N GLU A 296 14.20 0.24 2.72
CA GLU A 296 15.12 0.63 1.66
C GLU A 296 15.82 -0.61 1.09
N GLY A 297 15.62 -0.88 -0.21
CA GLY A 297 16.53 -1.75 -0.96
C GLY A 297 16.26 -3.26 -0.94
N LEU A 298 15.11 -3.74 -0.44
CA LEU A 298 14.74 -5.16 -0.63
C LEU A 298 14.26 -5.50 -2.06
N LEU A 299 14.03 -4.48 -2.90
CA LEU A 299 13.60 -4.65 -4.30
C LEU A 299 14.70 -4.33 -5.33
N TYR A 300 15.89 -3.86 -4.91
CA TYR A 300 16.95 -3.37 -5.81
C TYR A 300 18.36 -3.89 -5.47
N ARG A 301 18.47 -5.12 -4.94
CA ARG A 301 19.76 -5.82 -4.90
C ARG A 301 19.70 -7.15 -5.65
N ALA A 302 19.64 -7.04 -6.97
CA ALA A 302 20.33 -7.99 -7.84
C ALA A 302 21.16 -7.13 -8.81
N ALA A 303 22.47 -7.09 -8.55
CA ALA A 303 23.46 -6.63 -9.51
C ALA A 303 23.56 -7.64 -10.67
#